data_AF-A0A2M6YKC8-F1
#
_entry.id   AF-A0A2M6YKC8-F1
#
_cell.length_a   1.000
_cell.length_b   1.000
_cell.length_c   1.000
_cell.angle_alpha   90.00
_cell.angle_beta   90.00
_cell.angle_gamma   90.00
#
_symmetry.space_group_name_H-M   'P 1'
#
loop_
_entity.id
_entity.type
_entity.pdbx_description
1 polymer ?
#
loop_
_entity_poly.entity_id
_entity_poly.type
_entity_poly.pdbx_seq_one_letter_code
_entity_poly.pdbx_strand_id
1 'polypeptide(L)'
;MSTYVGERLIMEPLLLSKREKRRLAGQYADLCLTCGTCAGGCPVTGVDGLDVRKVVRLALLGLDQEVIDSRFPWVCTLCGRCEHACPMNIDLLKLLRSARGMRDRDKVPGVLHKGVAMCLKTGNNVGIPHEDFMFLLQDLGAELAEELPGFEVPVDK
;
A
#
# COMPACT_ATOMS: atom_id res chain seq x y z
N MET A 1 -19.15 22.19 15.87
CA MET A 1 -20.58 22.46 16.15
C MET A 1 -21.11 23.23 14.95
N SER A 2 -21.78 22.55 14.01
CA SER A 2 -22.18 23.14 12.71
C SER A 2 -23.53 23.83 12.86
N THR A 3 -23.58 25.15 12.67
CA THR A 3 -24.81 25.94 12.64
C THR A 3 -25.25 26.14 11.19
N TYR A 4 -26.45 25.63 10.86
CA TYR A 4 -27.05 25.68 9.54
C TYR A 4 -27.72 27.04 9.27
N VAL A 5 -27.28 27.76 8.23
CA VAL A 5 -28.06 28.84 7.59
C VAL A 5 -27.90 28.71 6.07
N GLY A 6 -28.98 28.34 5.38
CA GLY A 6 -29.18 28.51 3.93
C GLY A 6 -28.24 27.75 2.99
N GLU A 7 -28.64 26.55 2.54
CA GLU A 7 -28.30 25.80 1.29
C GLU A 7 -27.00 26.11 0.52
N ARG A 8 -25.91 26.47 1.19
CA ARG A 8 -24.58 26.55 0.61
C ARG A 8 -23.63 25.96 1.63
N LEU A 9 -23.01 24.83 1.28
CA LEU A 9 -21.86 24.31 2.01
C LEU A 9 -20.80 25.39 2.01
N ILE A 10 -20.74 26.18 3.08
CA ILE A 10 -19.59 27.04 3.36
C ILE A 10 -18.48 26.08 3.78
N MET A 11 -17.80 25.51 2.78
CA MET A 11 -16.54 24.84 3.02
C MET A 11 -15.56 25.89 3.50
N GLU A 12 -14.95 25.63 4.64
CA GLU A 12 -13.87 26.46 5.15
C GLU A 12 -12.75 26.51 4.08
N PRO A 13 -12.25 27.71 3.72
CA PRO A 13 -11.23 27.84 2.68
C PRO A 13 -10.02 26.97 3.03
N LEU A 14 -9.57 26.14 2.09
CA LEU A 14 -8.36 25.37 2.27
C LEU A 14 -7.16 26.32 2.33
N LEU A 15 -6.70 26.63 3.54
CA LEU A 15 -5.51 27.43 3.76
C LEU A 15 -4.29 26.60 3.38
N LEU A 16 -3.79 26.79 2.15
CA LEU A 16 -2.54 26.21 1.66
C LEU A 16 -1.34 26.90 2.35
N SER A 17 -1.18 26.67 3.66
CA SER A 17 0.06 27.03 4.36
C SER A 17 1.20 26.27 3.67
N LYS A 18 2.19 27.03 3.17
CA LYS A 18 3.42 26.69 2.44
C LYS A 18 3.80 25.20 2.34
N ARG A 19 4.32 24.83 1.16
CA ARG A 19 4.88 23.54 0.71
C ARG A 19 5.64 22.68 1.76
N GLU A 20 6.06 23.24 2.88
CA GLU A 20 6.80 22.63 3.99
C GLU A 20 6.08 21.42 4.64
N LYS A 21 4.76 21.25 4.44
CA LYS A 21 3.99 20.13 5.01
C LYS A 21 3.81 18.90 4.11
N ARG A 22 4.40 18.86 2.92
CA ARG A 22 4.23 17.73 1.98
C ARG A 22 5.15 16.57 2.38
N ARG A 23 4.69 15.72 3.30
CA ARG A 23 5.39 14.51 3.76
C ARG A 23 5.19 13.35 2.78
N LEU A 24 4.05 13.29 2.09
CA LEU A 24 3.75 12.24 1.12
C LEU A 24 4.10 12.57 -0.32
N ALA A 25 4.17 13.85 -0.70
CA ALA A 25 4.48 14.22 -2.08
C ALA A 25 5.84 13.65 -2.46
N GLY A 26 5.82 12.60 -3.28
CA GLY A 26 7.02 11.92 -3.76
C GLY A 26 7.85 12.82 -4.69
N GLN A 27 8.96 12.28 -5.18
CA GLN A 27 9.79 12.99 -6.16
C GLN A 27 8.93 13.36 -7.39
N TYR A 28 9.12 14.59 -7.87
CA TYR A 28 8.44 15.13 -9.05
C TYR A 28 6.91 15.26 -8.96
N ALA A 29 6.31 15.07 -7.78
CA ALA A 29 4.86 15.16 -7.64
C ALA A 29 4.32 16.53 -8.10
N ASP A 30 5.09 17.61 -7.96
CA ASP A 30 4.74 18.96 -8.42
C ASP A 30 4.68 19.10 -9.95
N LEU A 31 5.26 18.16 -10.69
CA LEU A 31 5.16 18.08 -12.15
C LEU A 31 3.85 17.42 -12.63
N CYS A 32 2.99 16.96 -11.71
CA CYS A 32 1.75 16.27 -12.06
C CYS A 32 0.81 17.13 -12.92
N LEU A 33 0.62 16.71 -14.18
CA LEU A 33 -0.31 17.34 -15.12
C LEU A 33 -1.79 16.98 -14.88
N THR A 34 -2.08 16.14 -13.88
CA THR A 34 -3.45 15.67 -13.59
C THR A 34 -4.11 14.91 -14.77
N CYS A 35 -3.30 14.34 -15.68
CA CYS A 35 -3.76 13.68 -16.90
C CYS A 35 -4.65 12.44 -16.67
N GLY A 36 -4.53 11.79 -15.52
CA GLY A 36 -5.36 10.64 -15.17
C GLY A 36 -4.86 9.28 -15.66
N THR A 37 -3.70 9.18 -16.31
CA THR A 37 -3.14 7.88 -16.74
C THR A 37 -3.02 6.88 -15.59
N CYS A 38 -2.58 7.35 -14.42
CA CYS A 38 -2.47 6.53 -13.22
C CYS A 38 -3.83 6.02 -12.72
N ALA A 39 -4.90 6.81 -12.86
CA ALA A 39 -6.26 6.41 -12.49
C ALA A 39 -6.84 5.45 -13.53
N GLY A 40 -6.64 5.70 -14.83
CA GLY A 40 -7.15 4.84 -15.90
C GLY A 40 -6.55 3.43 -15.89
N GLY A 41 -5.27 3.30 -15.51
CA GLY A 41 -4.62 1.99 -15.43
C GLY A 41 -4.85 1.24 -14.11
N CYS A 42 -5.36 1.88 -13.06
CA CYS A 42 -5.41 1.27 -11.73
C CYS A 42 -6.66 0.38 -11.57
N PRO A 43 -6.51 -0.90 -11.15
CA PRO A 43 -7.65 -1.80 -10.96
C PRO A 43 -8.53 -1.44 -9.76
N VAL A 44 -8.06 -0.55 -8.87
CA VAL A 44 -8.79 -0.12 -7.66
C VAL A 44 -9.27 1.33 -7.74
N THR A 45 -9.27 1.93 -8.92
CA THR A 45 -9.83 3.26 -9.14
C THR A 45 -11.32 3.30 -8.78
N GLY A 46 -11.72 4.33 -8.04
CA GLY A 46 -13.12 4.55 -7.63
C GLY A 46 -13.48 3.90 -6.30
N VAL A 47 -12.65 3.00 -5.76
CA VAL A 47 -12.85 2.44 -4.43
C VAL A 47 -12.82 3.57 -3.40
N ASP A 48 -13.87 3.64 -2.56
CA ASP A 48 -14.09 4.69 -1.57
C ASP A 48 -14.03 6.12 -2.16
N GLY A 49 -14.36 6.27 -3.45
CA GLY A 49 -14.32 7.55 -4.15
C GLY A 49 -12.92 8.10 -4.44
N LEU A 50 -11.87 7.30 -4.22
CA LEU A 50 -10.48 7.68 -4.44
C LEU A 50 -9.87 7.02 -5.68
N ASP A 51 -8.82 7.64 -6.19
CA ASP A 51 -7.98 7.13 -7.26
C ASP A 51 -6.56 7.68 -7.09
N VAL A 52 -5.58 7.14 -7.82
CA VAL A 52 -4.17 7.51 -7.66
C VAL A 52 -3.94 8.99 -7.96
N ARG A 53 -4.65 9.57 -8.94
CA ARG A 53 -4.55 11.00 -9.28
C ARG A 53 -5.08 11.88 -8.14
N LYS A 54 -6.21 11.52 -7.54
CA LYS A 54 -6.77 12.20 -6.36
C LYS A 54 -5.80 12.14 -5.18
N VAL A 55 -5.19 10.98 -4.93
CA VAL A 55 -4.18 10.81 -3.87
C VAL A 55 -2.97 11.72 -4.09
N VAL A 56 -2.43 11.79 -5.30
CA VAL A 56 -1.35 12.75 -5.63
C VAL A 56 -1.81 14.18 -5.36
N ARG A 57 -3.05 14.52 -5.71
CA ARG A 57 -3.57 15.87 -5.50
C ARG A 57 -3.73 16.21 -4.01
N LEU A 58 -4.23 15.29 -3.21
CA LEU A 58 -4.32 15.44 -1.74
C LEU A 58 -2.92 15.70 -1.16
N ALA A 59 -1.93 14.91 -1.54
CA ALA A 59 -0.55 15.09 -1.09
C ALA A 59 0.04 16.46 -1.50
N LEU A 60 -0.23 16.93 -2.72
CA LEU A 60 0.23 18.25 -3.19
C LEU A 60 -0.45 19.43 -2.48
N LEU A 61 -1.68 19.23 -2.03
CA LEU A 61 -2.44 20.20 -1.24
C LEU A 61 -2.07 20.18 0.26
N GLY A 62 -1.15 19.30 0.67
CA GLY A 62 -0.76 19.13 2.08
C GLY A 62 -1.82 18.40 2.91
N LEU A 63 -2.77 17.73 2.27
CA LEU A 63 -3.81 16.90 2.88
C LEU A 63 -3.32 15.46 3.07
N ASP A 64 -2.09 15.31 3.57
CA ASP A 64 -1.44 14.01 3.70
C ASP A 64 -2.21 13.09 4.67
N GLN A 65 -2.77 13.65 5.73
CA GLN A 65 -3.51 12.91 6.74
C GLN A 65 -4.76 12.23 6.15
N GLU A 66 -5.45 12.89 5.22
CA GLU A 66 -6.59 12.31 4.49
C GLU A 66 -6.17 11.04 3.73
N VAL A 67 -4.98 11.05 3.13
CA VAL A 67 -4.44 9.87 2.43
C VAL A 67 -4.07 8.77 3.42
N ILE A 68 -3.36 9.11 4.52
CA ILE A 68 -2.89 8.16 5.54
C ILE A 68 -4.06 7.43 6.21
N ASP A 69 -5.11 8.18 6.56
CA ASP A 69 -6.28 7.64 7.27
C ASP A 69 -7.26 6.92 6.33
N SER A 70 -7.28 7.26 5.03
CA SER A 70 -8.08 6.53 4.06
C SER A 70 -7.70 5.05 3.95
N ARG A 71 -8.62 4.21 3.44
CA ARG A 71 -8.31 2.81 3.10
C ARG A 71 -7.49 2.68 1.81
N PHE A 72 -7.38 3.73 1.01
CA PHE A 72 -6.80 3.68 -0.33
C PHE A 72 -5.37 3.13 -0.37
N PRO A 73 -4.43 3.55 0.51
CA PRO A 73 -3.10 2.96 0.56
C PRO A 73 -3.11 1.45 0.79
N TRP A 74 -4.10 0.92 1.52
CA TRP A 74 -4.18 -0.50 1.89
C TRP A 74 -4.95 -1.37 0.90
N VAL A 75 -5.84 -0.80 0.09
CA VAL A 75 -6.47 -1.51 -1.06
C VAL A 75 -5.59 -1.48 -2.30
N CYS A 76 -4.65 -0.52 -2.40
CA CYS A 76 -3.64 -0.54 -3.45
C CYS A 76 -2.86 -1.86 -3.41
N THR A 77 -2.61 -2.48 -4.56
CA THR A 77 -1.82 -3.72 -4.61
C THR A 77 -0.31 -3.47 -4.71
N LEU A 78 0.11 -2.20 -4.79
CA LEU A 78 1.49 -1.78 -5.08
C LEU A 78 2.06 -2.40 -6.38
N CYS A 79 1.20 -2.63 -7.39
CA CYS A 79 1.61 -3.28 -8.65
C CYS A 79 2.45 -2.41 -9.60
N GLY A 80 2.59 -1.11 -9.33
CA GLY A 80 3.48 -0.21 -10.10
C GLY A 80 2.97 0.27 -11.46
N ARG A 81 1.82 -0.23 -11.95
CA ARG A 81 1.27 0.14 -13.26
C ARG A 81 1.07 1.66 -13.43
N CYS A 82 0.62 2.33 -12.37
CA CYS A 82 0.39 3.77 -12.38
C CYS A 82 1.69 4.58 -12.51
N GLU A 83 2.77 4.11 -11.89
CA GLU A 83 4.10 4.73 -11.95
C GLU A 83 4.73 4.51 -13.31
N HIS A 84 4.74 3.26 -13.80
CA HIS A 84 5.27 2.91 -15.11
C HIS A 84 4.60 3.68 -16.26
N ALA A 85 3.28 3.93 -16.16
CA ALA A 85 2.54 4.66 -17.19
C ALA A 85 2.59 6.19 -17.00
N CYS A 86 3.23 6.71 -15.94
CA CYS A 86 3.22 8.14 -15.66
C CYS A 86 4.11 8.90 -16.66
N PRO A 87 3.57 9.82 -17.47
CA PRO A 87 4.39 10.60 -18.42
C PRO A 87 5.35 11.57 -17.72
N MET A 88 5.10 11.86 -16.43
CA MET A 88 5.92 12.76 -15.62
C MET A 88 6.87 12.01 -14.68
N ASN A 89 6.91 10.68 -14.76
CA ASN A 89 7.77 9.82 -13.94
C ASN A 89 7.68 10.11 -12.43
N ILE A 90 6.47 10.34 -11.93
CA ILE A 90 6.20 10.59 -10.51
C ILE A 90 6.38 9.29 -9.73
N ASP A 91 7.05 9.37 -8.59
CA ASP A 91 7.27 8.23 -7.67
C ASP A 91 6.00 7.88 -6.86
N LEU A 92 5.01 7.32 -7.57
CA LEU A 92 3.67 7.00 -7.06
C LEU A 92 3.69 5.80 -6.10
N LEU A 93 4.57 4.83 -6.33
CA LEU A 93 4.72 3.68 -5.45
C LEU A 93 5.28 4.11 -4.10
N LYS A 94 6.32 4.95 -4.08
CA LYS A 94 6.86 5.47 -2.82
C LYS A 94 5.85 6.31 -2.08
N LEU A 95 5.04 7.11 -2.77
CA LEU A 95 3.96 7.88 -2.14
C LEU A 95 3.00 6.95 -1.37
N LEU A 96 2.47 5.91 -2.02
CA LEU A 96 1.52 4.99 -1.40
C LEU A 96 2.16 4.13 -0.30
N ARG A 97 3.42 3.68 -0.50
CA ARG A 97 4.19 2.96 0.55
C ARG A 97 4.45 3.84 1.76
N SER A 98 4.78 5.11 1.55
CA SER A 98 5.01 6.07 2.64
C SER A 98 3.73 6.30 3.44
N ALA A 99 2.58 6.43 2.77
CA ALA A 99 1.29 6.55 3.43
C ALA A 99 0.98 5.33 4.33
N ARG A 100 1.29 4.09 3.89
CA ARG A 100 1.18 2.91 4.76
C ARG A 100 2.10 2.97 5.97
N GLY A 101 3.34 3.43 5.77
CA GLY A 101 4.36 3.51 6.81
C GLY A 101 4.05 4.55 7.90
N MET A 102 3.30 5.60 7.56
CA MET A 102 2.93 6.68 8.48
C MET A 102 1.67 6.38 9.31
N ARG A 103 0.97 5.28 9.05
CA ARG A 103 -0.21 4.89 9.81
C ARG A 103 0.19 4.21 11.13
N ASP A 104 -0.43 4.64 12.22
CA ASP A 104 -0.25 4.00 13.53
C ASP A 104 -0.57 2.49 13.44
N ARG A 105 0.20 1.67 14.18
CA ARG A 105 0.15 0.21 14.04
C ARG A 105 -1.19 -0.39 14.44
N ASP A 106 -1.80 0.15 15.48
CA ASP A 106 -3.15 -0.20 15.96
C ASP A 106 -4.26 0.20 14.96
N LYS A 107 -3.98 1.16 14.06
CA LYS A 107 -4.92 1.63 13.04
C LYS A 107 -4.74 0.97 11.68
N VAL A 108 -3.80 0.05 11.52
CA VAL A 108 -3.63 -0.72 10.27
C VAL A 108 -4.88 -1.58 10.04
N PRO A 109 -5.55 -1.48 8.89
CA PRO A 109 -6.79 -2.20 8.66
C PRO A 109 -6.66 -3.74 8.77
N GLY A 110 -7.57 -4.34 9.53
CA GLY A 110 -7.76 -5.77 9.60
C GLY A 110 -6.54 -6.55 10.12
N VAL A 111 -6.25 -7.68 9.47
CA VAL A 111 -5.19 -8.61 9.87
C VAL A 111 -3.87 -8.37 9.14
N LEU A 112 -3.76 -7.30 8.34
CA LEU A 112 -2.63 -7.09 7.42
C LEU A 112 -1.28 -6.96 8.15
N HIS A 113 -1.26 -6.44 9.37
CA HIS A 113 -0.04 -6.36 10.19
C HIS A 113 0.26 -7.66 10.97
N LYS A 114 -0.71 -8.59 11.09
CA LYS A 114 -0.56 -9.80 11.91
C LYS A 114 0.49 -10.76 11.34
N GLY A 115 0.66 -10.82 10.02
CA GLY A 115 1.72 -11.63 9.42
C GLY A 115 3.11 -11.16 9.84
N VAL A 116 3.33 -9.84 9.90
CA VAL A 116 4.60 -9.26 10.40
C VAL A 116 4.75 -9.53 11.90
N ALA A 117 3.67 -9.36 12.68
CA ALA A 117 3.69 -9.70 14.11
C ALA A 117 4.02 -11.18 14.36
N MET A 118 3.54 -12.07 13.51
CA MET A 118 3.85 -13.50 13.57
C MET A 118 5.31 -13.75 13.21
N CYS A 119 5.82 -13.15 12.13
CA CYS A 119 7.25 -13.23 11.78
C CYS A 119 8.15 -12.84 12.96
N LEU A 120 7.83 -11.76 13.65
CA LEU A 120 8.60 -11.29 14.81
C LEU A 120 8.55 -12.27 15.99
N LYS A 121 7.46 -13.04 16.12
CA LYS A 121 7.25 -14.00 17.22
C LYS A 121 7.82 -15.39 16.93
N THR A 122 7.62 -15.90 15.71
CA THR A 122 7.87 -17.31 15.35
C THR A 122 8.90 -17.49 14.24
N GLY A 123 9.40 -16.41 13.64
CA GLY A 123 10.33 -16.45 12.51
C GLY A 123 9.67 -16.63 11.13
N ASN A 124 8.34 -16.81 11.05
CA ASN A 124 7.61 -16.90 9.78
C ASN A 124 6.20 -16.27 9.86
N ASN A 125 5.60 -15.93 8.73
CA ASN A 125 4.38 -15.09 8.67
C ASN A 125 3.09 -15.83 9.02
N VAL A 126 3.10 -17.16 8.96
CA VAL A 126 1.94 -18.03 9.20
C VAL A 126 2.00 -18.75 10.54
N GLY A 127 3.15 -18.72 11.22
CA GLY A 127 3.35 -19.38 12.52
C GLY A 127 3.55 -20.89 12.42
N ILE A 128 3.98 -21.42 11.27
CA ILE A 128 4.24 -22.86 11.09
C ILE A 128 5.39 -23.28 12.02
N PRO A 129 5.20 -24.30 12.88
CA PRO A 129 6.28 -24.88 13.68
C PRO A 129 7.39 -25.43 12.79
N HIS A 130 8.63 -25.37 13.28
CA HIS A 130 9.77 -25.87 12.52
C HIS A 130 9.61 -27.37 12.16
N GLU A 131 9.12 -28.19 13.09
CA GLU A 131 8.89 -29.62 12.85
C GLU A 131 7.86 -29.88 11.73
N ASP A 132 6.75 -29.15 11.71
CA ASP A 132 5.73 -29.26 10.67
C ASP A 132 6.28 -28.83 9.30
N PHE A 133 7.09 -27.76 9.28
CA PHE A 133 7.74 -27.32 8.04
C PHE A 133 8.71 -28.38 7.50
N MET A 134 9.52 -28.99 8.38
CA MET A 134 10.44 -30.07 8.01
C MET A 134 9.71 -31.31 7.49
N PHE A 135 8.61 -31.68 8.15
CA PHE A 135 7.76 -32.79 7.71
C PHE A 135 7.21 -32.55 6.30
N LEU A 136 6.62 -31.38 6.06
CA LEU A 136 6.06 -31.03 4.74
C LEU A 136 7.12 -31.05 3.63
N LEU A 137 8.33 -30.60 3.93
CA LEU A 137 9.45 -30.67 3.00
C LEU A 137 9.81 -32.12 2.67
N GLN A 138 9.96 -32.98 3.68
CA GLN A 138 10.30 -34.39 3.48
C GLN A 138 9.21 -35.14 2.70
N ASP A 139 7.94 -34.88 3.01
CA ASP A 139 6.78 -35.47 2.35
C ASP A 139 6.73 -35.09 0.86
N LEU A 140 6.83 -33.79 0.56
CA LEU A 140 6.94 -33.30 -0.83
C LEU A 140 8.18 -33.86 -1.54
N GLY A 141 9.27 -34.05 -0.81
CA GLY A 141 10.49 -34.64 -1.34
C GLY A 141 10.32 -36.10 -1.76
N ALA A 142 9.59 -36.87 -0.97
CA ALA A 142 9.27 -38.25 -1.29
C ALA A 142 8.40 -38.34 -2.55
N GLU A 143 7.37 -37.49 -2.67
CA GLU A 143 6.54 -37.39 -3.88
C GLU A 143 7.38 -37.04 -5.11
N LEU A 144 8.26 -36.04 -5.01
CA LEU A 144 9.11 -35.63 -6.12
C LEU A 144 10.13 -36.71 -6.53
N ALA A 145 10.59 -37.55 -5.61
CA ALA A 145 11.52 -38.63 -5.91
C ALA A 145 10.92 -39.73 -6.80
N GLU A 146 9.58 -39.87 -6.84
CA GLU A 146 8.89 -40.79 -7.74
C GLU A 146 9.02 -40.36 -9.21
N GLU A 147 8.98 -39.05 -9.47
CA GLU A 147 9.13 -38.47 -10.81
C GLU A 147 10.59 -38.15 -11.16
N LEU A 148 11.41 -37.84 -10.15
CA LEU A 148 12.80 -37.41 -10.28
C LEU A 148 13.73 -38.33 -9.47
N PRO A 149 14.17 -39.46 -10.06
CA PRO A 149 15.03 -40.41 -9.36
C PRO A 149 16.30 -39.75 -8.80
N GLY A 150 16.52 -39.89 -7.49
CA GLY A 150 17.66 -39.32 -6.78
C GLY A 150 17.44 -37.89 -6.24
N PHE A 151 16.23 -37.35 -6.35
CA PHE A 151 15.87 -36.10 -5.69
C PHE A 151 15.84 -36.26 -4.17
N GLU A 152 16.46 -35.30 -3.47
CA GLU A 152 16.41 -35.14 -2.02
C GLU A 152 16.24 -33.66 -1.70
N VAL A 153 15.43 -33.34 -0.68
CA VAL A 153 15.25 -31.95 -0.27
C VAL A 153 16.53 -31.42 0.39
N PRO A 154 17.13 -30.32 -0.11
CA PRO A 154 18.38 -29.79 0.41
C PRO A 154 18.12 -28.91 1.63
N VAL A 155 17.70 -29.50 2.76
CA VAL A 155 17.45 -28.72 3.97
C VAL A 155 18.75 -28.33 4.70
N ASP A 156 19.76 -29.20 4.64
CA ASP A 156 21.06 -29.03 5.32
C ASP A 156 22.26 -28.96 4.34
N LYS A 157 22.00 -28.79 3.04
CA LYS A 157 23.03 -28.79 1.98
C LYS A 157 23.36 -27.40 1.48
#